data_AF-A0A3D1SAH5-F1
#
_entry.id   AF-A0A3D1SAH5-F1
#
_cell.length_a   1.000
_cell.length_b   1.000
_cell.length_c   1.000
_cell.angle_alpha   90.00
_cell.angle_beta   90.00
_cell.angle_gamma   90.00
#
_symmetry.space_group_name_H-M   'P 1'
#
loop_
_entity.id
_entity.type
_entity.pdbx_description
1 polymer ?
#
loop_
_entity_poly.entity_id
_entity_poly.type
_entity_poly.pdbx_seq_one_letter_code
_entity_poly.pdbx_strand_id
1 'polypeptide(L)'
;GYDLPVSVFVGREDGTWEHGTATYEKRGVAASVPVWNPDNCIQCNQCAYVCPHATIRPFVLDEKEQKGLGEEVALLKTQGKQFEGTAFRIQVDVLDCLGCGNCVDVCPGKKGQSALEMVPITTQYDNQKNWDYMVQHVSSKAHLVDTKLNVKNSQFAKPLFEFSGACSGCGETPYIKL
;
A
#
# COMPACT_ATOMS: atom_id res chain seq x y z
N GLY A 1 28.41 1.98 9.31
CA GLY A 1 28.37 0.55 9.63
C GLY A 1 29.58 0.15 10.44
N TYR A 2 30.77 0.24 9.83
CA TYR A 2 32.03 -0.16 10.45
C TYR A 2 32.41 0.62 11.73
N ASP A 3 31.86 1.83 11.93
CA ASP A 3 32.12 2.63 13.13
C ASP A 3 31.25 2.25 14.34
N LEU A 4 30.30 1.31 14.18
CA LEU A 4 29.45 0.85 15.28
C LEU A 4 30.25 -0.09 16.20
N PRO A 5 30.45 0.24 17.49
CA PRO A 5 31.13 -0.67 18.41
C PRO A 5 30.25 -1.87 18.73
N VAL A 6 30.88 -2.97 19.16
CA VAL A 6 30.19 -4.21 19.56
C VAL A 6 29.11 -3.95 20.63
N SER A 7 29.31 -2.95 21.49
CA SER A 7 28.37 -2.58 22.55
C SER A 7 27.00 -2.10 22.06
N VAL A 8 26.86 -1.67 20.80
CA VAL A 8 25.54 -1.32 20.21
C VAL A 8 24.63 -2.55 20.09
N PHE A 9 25.20 -3.75 20.11
CA PHE A 9 24.48 -5.01 19.97
C PHE A 9 24.23 -5.73 21.30
N VAL A 10 24.45 -5.07 22.45
CA VAL A 10 24.11 -5.62 23.77
C VAL A 10 22.60 -5.91 23.83
N GLY A 11 22.24 -7.12 24.26
CA GLY A 11 20.87 -7.64 24.22
C GLY A 11 20.46 -8.25 22.87
N ARG A 12 21.37 -8.33 21.89
CA ARG A 12 21.22 -9.01 20.59
C ARG A 12 22.43 -9.89 20.27
N GLU A 13 23.02 -10.49 21.29
CA GLU A 13 24.23 -11.30 21.16
C GLU A 13 24.04 -12.52 20.25
N ASP A 14 22.79 -12.98 20.07
CA ASP A 14 22.37 -14.08 19.21
C ASP A 14 22.07 -13.66 17.76
N GLY A 15 22.17 -12.36 17.44
CA GLY A 15 21.84 -11.82 16.12
C GLY A 15 20.34 -11.63 15.86
N THR A 16 19.49 -11.68 16.88
CA THR A 16 18.05 -11.41 16.74
C THR A 16 17.76 -9.95 16.41
N TRP A 17 16.92 -9.70 15.41
CA TRP A 17 16.51 -8.37 14.94
C TRP A 17 15.02 -8.11 15.11
N GLU A 18 14.67 -6.84 15.30
CA GLU A 18 13.28 -6.40 15.27
C GLU A 18 12.69 -6.47 13.87
N HIS A 19 11.41 -6.81 13.78
CA HIS A 19 10.67 -6.78 12.52
C HIS A 19 10.24 -5.35 12.16
N GLY A 20 9.97 -5.11 10.88
CA GLY A 20 9.36 -3.86 10.41
C GLY A 20 10.32 -2.67 10.23
N THR A 21 11.64 -2.87 10.37
CA THR A 21 12.63 -1.79 10.17
C THR A 21 12.62 -1.20 8.75
N ALA A 22 12.19 -1.98 7.75
CA ALA A 22 12.07 -1.53 6.36
C ALA A 22 11.09 -0.33 6.20
N THR A 23 10.14 -0.15 7.13
CA THR A 23 9.18 0.97 7.09
C THR A 23 9.84 2.35 7.16
N TYR A 24 11.08 2.44 7.66
CA TYR A 24 11.84 3.68 7.80
C TYR A 24 12.74 4.00 6.60
N GLU A 25 12.91 3.09 5.63
CA GLU A 25 13.92 3.26 4.56
C GLU A 25 13.53 4.33 3.53
N LYS A 26 12.28 4.32 3.05
CA LYS A 26 11.72 5.34 2.13
C LYS A 26 12.66 5.71 0.98
N ARG A 27 13.13 4.68 0.27
CA ARG A 27 14.29 4.77 -0.64
C ARG A 27 14.12 5.73 -1.81
N GLY A 28 12.89 5.91 -2.30
CA GLY A 28 12.54 6.86 -3.36
C GLY A 28 13.18 6.59 -4.72
N VAL A 29 13.39 5.31 -5.07
CA VAL A 29 14.24 4.91 -6.22
C VAL A 29 13.49 4.68 -7.53
N ALA A 30 12.14 4.68 -7.55
CA ALA A 30 11.39 4.48 -8.78
C ALA A 30 11.50 5.70 -9.72
N ALA A 31 11.59 5.45 -11.03
CA ALA A 31 11.49 6.51 -12.04
C ALA A 31 10.03 6.98 -12.21
N SER A 32 9.09 6.04 -12.16
CA SER A 32 7.65 6.27 -12.29
C SER A 32 6.89 5.49 -11.23
N VAL A 33 5.75 6.03 -10.80
CA VAL A 33 4.86 5.40 -9.81
C VAL A 33 3.41 5.41 -10.32
N PRO A 34 2.55 4.48 -9.88
CA PRO A 34 1.16 4.48 -10.29
C PRO A 34 0.39 5.64 -9.63
N VAL A 35 -0.43 6.34 -10.40
CA VAL A 35 -1.45 7.29 -9.89
C VAL A 35 -2.83 6.67 -10.00
N TRP A 36 -3.67 6.88 -8.98
CA TRP A 36 -5.01 6.29 -8.91
C TRP A 36 -6.08 7.23 -9.46
N ASN A 37 -6.88 6.72 -10.41
CA ASN A 37 -8.08 7.36 -10.91
C ASN A 37 -9.33 6.71 -10.28
N PRO A 38 -10.07 7.42 -9.40
CA PRO A 38 -11.25 6.89 -8.74
C PRO A 38 -12.40 6.57 -9.71
N ASP A 39 -12.56 7.31 -10.81
CA ASP A 39 -13.71 7.17 -11.73
C ASP A 39 -13.72 5.82 -12.47
N ASN A 40 -12.52 5.25 -12.65
CA ASN A 40 -12.30 3.97 -13.30
C ASN A 40 -12.14 2.80 -12.30
N CYS A 41 -12.07 3.09 -11.00
CA CYS A 41 -11.81 2.08 -9.99
C CYS A 41 -13.05 1.26 -9.64
N ILE A 42 -12.92 -0.07 -9.72
CA ILE A 42 -14.00 -1.00 -9.36
C ILE A 42 -13.84 -1.65 -7.97
N GLN A 43 -12.89 -1.15 -7.16
CA GLN A 43 -12.64 -1.62 -5.77
C GLN A 43 -12.40 -3.14 -5.66
N CYS A 44 -11.62 -3.71 -6.59
CA CYS A 44 -11.31 -5.13 -6.66
C CYS A 44 -10.06 -5.56 -5.88
N ASN A 45 -9.23 -4.59 -5.46
CA ASN A 45 -7.97 -4.76 -4.75
C ASN A 45 -6.88 -5.61 -5.45
N GLN A 46 -7.03 -5.93 -6.74
CA GLN A 46 -6.03 -6.71 -7.48
C GLN A 46 -4.66 -6.02 -7.55
N CYS A 47 -4.64 -4.70 -7.66
CA CYS A 47 -3.42 -3.90 -7.66
C CYS A 47 -2.58 -4.09 -6.38
N ALA A 48 -3.23 -4.16 -5.22
CA ALA A 48 -2.59 -4.44 -3.94
C ALA A 48 -2.19 -5.91 -3.79
N TYR A 49 -3.01 -6.81 -4.33
CA TYR A 49 -2.74 -8.25 -4.34
C TYR A 49 -1.43 -8.57 -5.05
N VAL A 50 -1.22 -8.02 -6.25
CA VAL A 50 -0.04 -8.32 -7.08
C VAL A 50 1.21 -7.51 -6.72
N CYS A 51 1.09 -6.50 -5.84
CA CYS A 51 2.22 -5.64 -5.52
C CYS A 51 3.30 -6.42 -4.77
N PRO A 52 4.54 -6.52 -5.31
CA PRO A 52 5.61 -7.29 -4.69
C PRO A 52 6.20 -6.63 -3.44
N HIS A 53 5.92 -5.35 -3.19
CA HIS A 53 6.53 -4.58 -2.09
C HIS A 53 5.48 -4.03 -1.12
N ALA A 54 4.20 -4.36 -1.32
CA ALA A 54 3.07 -3.81 -0.56
C ALA A 54 2.98 -2.27 -0.60
N THR A 55 3.37 -1.63 -1.70
CA THR A 55 3.44 -0.15 -1.85
C THR A 55 2.18 0.44 -2.48
N ILE A 56 1.13 -0.35 -2.64
CA ILE A 56 -0.20 0.09 -3.08
C ILE A 56 -1.21 -0.72 -2.29
N ARG A 57 -2.08 -0.05 -1.52
CA ARG A 57 -3.00 -0.70 -0.58
C ARG A 57 -4.40 -0.08 -0.64
N PRO A 58 -5.45 -0.87 -0.40
CA PRO A 58 -6.78 -0.34 -0.17
C PRO A 58 -6.92 0.13 1.28
N PHE A 59 -7.48 1.32 1.44
CA PHE A 59 -7.87 1.87 2.73
C PHE A 59 -9.37 2.06 2.77
N VAL A 60 -9.96 1.73 3.92
CA VAL A 60 -11.37 1.96 4.22
C VAL A 60 -11.43 2.89 5.43
N LEU A 61 -12.04 4.06 5.25
CA LEU A 61 -12.04 5.15 6.22
C LEU A 61 -13.45 5.34 6.78
N ASP A 62 -13.56 5.42 8.10
CA ASP A 62 -14.80 5.87 8.75
C ASP A 62 -14.97 7.40 8.67
N GLU A 63 -16.11 7.92 9.13
CA GLU A 63 -16.41 9.35 9.05
C GLU A 63 -15.39 10.24 9.79
N LYS A 64 -14.77 9.75 10.87
CA LYS A 64 -13.78 10.52 11.64
C LYS A 64 -12.44 10.56 10.92
N GLU A 65 -12.01 9.41 10.40
CA GLU A 65 -10.76 9.28 9.64
C GLU A 65 -10.81 10.06 8.32
N GLN A 66 -12.00 10.20 7.72
CA GLN A 66 -12.22 11.05 6.54
C GLN A 66 -11.96 12.54 6.82
N LYS A 67 -12.33 13.04 8.01
CA LYS A 67 -12.22 14.47 8.37
C LYS A 67 -10.78 14.97 8.52
N GLY A 68 -9.81 14.08 8.72
CA GLY A 68 -8.40 14.46 8.79
C GLY A 68 -7.67 14.46 7.44
N LEU A 69 -8.36 14.12 6.35
CA LEU A 69 -7.83 14.27 4.99
C LEU A 69 -8.09 15.68 4.46
N GLY A 70 -7.19 16.18 3.61
CA GLY A 70 -7.42 17.41 2.84
C GLY A 70 -8.58 17.24 1.85
N GLU A 71 -9.26 18.35 1.53
CA GLU A 71 -10.45 18.35 0.65
C GLU A 71 -10.15 17.82 -0.76
N GLU A 72 -8.90 17.98 -1.23
CA GLU A 72 -8.42 17.48 -2.51
C GLU A 72 -8.17 15.96 -2.56
N VAL A 73 -8.23 15.24 -1.43
CA VAL A 73 -7.98 13.79 -1.41
C VAL A 73 -9.23 13.04 -1.89
N ALA A 74 -9.19 12.58 -3.15
CA ALA A 74 -10.30 11.84 -3.74
C ALA A 74 -10.62 10.54 -2.97
N LEU A 75 -11.91 10.32 -2.70
CA LEU A 75 -12.44 9.15 -2.02
C LEU A 75 -13.64 8.58 -2.79
N LEU A 76 -13.83 7.27 -2.74
CA LEU A 76 -15.04 6.61 -3.23
C LEU A 76 -15.91 6.15 -2.07
N LYS A 77 -17.22 6.02 -2.25
CA LYS A 77 -18.04 5.24 -1.31
C LYS A 77 -17.60 3.77 -1.36
N THR A 78 -17.36 3.15 -0.21
CA THR A 78 -16.96 1.73 -0.18
C THR A 78 -18.10 0.83 -0.64
N GLN A 79 -17.79 -0.15 -1.50
CA GLN A 79 -18.76 -1.13 -1.99
C GLN A 79 -18.93 -2.31 -1.03
N GLY A 80 -20.17 -2.59 -0.64
CA GLY A 80 -20.57 -3.70 0.22
C GLY A 80 -21.43 -3.22 1.38
N LYS A 81 -22.45 -4.00 1.77
CA LYS A 81 -23.37 -3.61 2.85
C LYS A 81 -22.66 -3.47 4.20
N GLN A 82 -21.66 -4.30 4.45
CA GLN A 82 -20.84 -4.27 5.65
C GLN A 82 -19.97 -3.01 5.79
N PHE A 83 -19.83 -2.23 4.71
CA PHE A 83 -19.02 -1.00 4.66
C PHE A 83 -19.90 0.25 4.54
N GLU A 84 -21.15 0.18 4.99
CA GLU A 84 -22.06 1.33 4.95
C GLU A 84 -21.50 2.50 5.78
N GLY A 85 -21.50 3.70 5.18
CA GLY A 85 -20.96 4.92 5.79
C GLY A 85 -19.44 5.08 5.69
N THR A 86 -18.69 4.13 5.11
CA THR A 86 -17.25 4.26 4.94
C THR A 86 -16.85 4.74 3.54
N ALA A 87 -15.65 5.32 3.46
CA ALA A 87 -15.00 5.70 2.21
C ALA A 87 -13.87 4.71 1.86
N PHE A 88 -13.58 4.56 0.57
CA PHE A 88 -12.58 3.68 0.00
C PHE A 88 -11.57 4.48 -0.81
N ARG A 89 -10.30 4.13 -0.67
CA ARG A 89 -9.21 4.68 -1.47
C ARG A 89 -8.14 3.64 -1.73
N ILE A 90 -7.64 3.60 -2.97
CA ILE A 90 -6.33 3.01 -3.25
C ILE A 90 -5.29 4.09 -3.01
N GLN A 91 -4.35 3.83 -2.10
CA GLN A 91 -3.24 4.74 -1.84
C GLN A 91 -1.92 4.06 -2.17
N VAL A 92 -0.99 4.83 -2.73
CA VAL A 92 0.34 4.39 -3.15
C VAL A 92 1.37 4.99 -2.20
N ASP A 93 2.31 4.16 -1.74
CA ASP A 93 3.56 4.57 -1.11
C ASP A 93 4.51 4.99 -2.21
N VAL A 94 4.73 6.28 -2.35
CA VAL A 94 5.52 6.85 -3.44
C VAL A 94 7.00 6.54 -3.24
N LEU A 95 7.45 6.55 -1.98
CA LEU A 95 8.86 6.40 -1.64
C LEU A 95 9.33 4.95 -1.57
N ASP A 96 8.44 3.99 -1.29
CA ASP A 96 8.81 2.57 -1.32
C ASP A 96 8.45 1.86 -2.63
N CYS A 97 7.65 2.48 -3.51
CA CYS A 97 7.38 1.91 -4.83
C CYS A 97 8.68 1.76 -5.65
N LEU A 98 8.82 0.61 -6.32
CA LEU A 98 9.94 0.35 -7.24
C LEU A 98 9.58 0.53 -8.73
N GLY A 99 8.37 1.02 -9.03
CA GLY A 99 7.96 1.38 -10.39
C GLY A 99 7.79 0.22 -11.37
N CYS A 100 7.53 -1.01 -10.88
CA CYS A 100 7.48 -2.21 -11.72
C CYS A 100 6.31 -2.27 -12.72
N GLY A 101 5.24 -1.50 -12.54
CA GLY A 101 4.08 -1.50 -13.44
C GLY A 101 3.05 -2.62 -13.21
N ASN A 102 3.38 -3.71 -12.50
CA ASN A 102 2.48 -4.87 -12.32
C ASN A 102 1.04 -4.52 -11.90
N CYS A 103 0.88 -3.54 -11.00
CA CYS A 103 -0.43 -3.11 -10.52
C CYS A 103 -1.27 -2.41 -11.60
N VAL A 104 -0.62 -1.71 -12.53
CA VAL A 104 -1.25 -1.07 -13.69
C VAL A 104 -1.65 -2.12 -14.70
N ASP A 105 -0.74 -3.04 -15.02
CA ASP A 105 -0.96 -4.10 -16.02
C ASP A 105 -2.12 -5.03 -15.65
N VAL A 106 -2.28 -5.35 -14.36
CA VAL A 106 -3.38 -6.21 -13.90
C VAL A 106 -4.70 -5.45 -13.74
N CYS A 107 -4.71 -4.12 -13.82
CA CYS A 107 -5.89 -3.34 -13.45
C CYS A 107 -7.04 -3.58 -14.44
N PRO A 108 -8.14 -4.26 -14.04
CA PRO A 108 -9.23 -4.53 -14.97
C PRO A 108 -10.05 -3.27 -15.30
N GLY A 109 -10.01 -2.28 -14.40
CA GLY A 109 -10.66 -1.00 -14.61
C GLY A 109 -12.17 -1.08 -14.83
N LYS A 110 -12.78 0.06 -15.16
CA LYS A 110 -14.19 0.12 -15.54
C LYS A 110 -14.29 -0.01 -17.06
N LYS A 111 -15.03 -1.01 -17.55
CA LYS A 111 -15.15 -1.29 -19.00
C LYS A 111 -13.79 -1.44 -19.71
N GLY A 112 -12.79 -1.98 -19.00
CA GLY A 112 -11.42 -2.15 -19.53
C GLY A 112 -10.55 -0.90 -19.47
N GLN A 113 -11.05 0.24 -18.97
CA GLN A 113 -10.25 1.44 -18.77
C GLN A 113 -9.57 1.37 -17.40
N SER A 114 -8.25 1.22 -17.40
CA SER A 114 -7.45 1.13 -16.17
C SER A 114 -7.75 2.27 -15.20
N ALA A 115 -7.73 1.95 -13.89
CA ALA A 115 -7.82 2.90 -12.80
C ALA A 115 -6.46 3.37 -12.30
N LEU A 116 -5.39 2.90 -12.94
CA LEU A 116 -4.01 3.24 -12.60
C LEU A 116 -3.25 3.62 -13.86
N GLU A 117 -2.36 4.59 -13.74
CA GLU A 117 -1.47 5.04 -14.81
C GLU A 117 -0.08 5.29 -14.22
N MET A 118 0.99 4.89 -14.93
CA MET A 118 2.35 5.18 -14.49
C MET A 118 2.72 6.62 -14.87
N VAL A 119 3.09 7.41 -13.87
CA VAL A 119 3.54 8.81 -14.05
C VAL A 119 4.92 9.01 -13.43
N PRO A 120 5.71 10.01 -13.88
CA PRO A 120 7.02 10.29 -13.27
C PRO A 120 6.90 10.53 -11.76
N ILE A 121 7.80 9.94 -10.97
CA ILE A 121 7.76 10.02 -9.49
C ILE A 121 7.79 11.47 -8.99
N THR A 122 8.48 12.35 -9.71
CA THR A 122 8.62 13.77 -9.38
C THR A 122 7.30 14.52 -9.32
N THR A 123 6.26 13.99 -9.97
CA THR A 123 4.89 14.55 -9.93
C THR A 123 4.08 14.07 -8.74
N GLN A 124 4.57 13.08 -7.98
CA GLN A 124 3.79 12.37 -6.94
C GLN A 124 4.37 12.48 -5.53
N TYR A 125 5.51 13.14 -5.30
CA TYR A 125 6.09 13.25 -3.95
C TYR A 125 5.11 13.78 -2.90
N ASP A 126 4.30 14.79 -3.25
CA ASP A 126 3.29 15.34 -2.34
C ASP A 126 2.22 14.32 -1.93
N ASN A 127 2.00 13.27 -2.72
CA ASN A 127 1.05 12.21 -2.42
C ASN A 127 1.57 11.25 -1.33
N GLN A 128 2.86 11.30 -0.98
CA GLN A 128 3.43 10.53 0.14
C GLN A 128 2.75 10.90 1.47
N LYS A 129 2.43 12.18 1.70
CA LYS A 129 1.73 12.62 2.92
C LYS A 129 0.39 11.91 3.12
N ASN A 130 -0.28 11.56 2.02
CA ASN A 130 -1.54 10.83 2.05
C ASN A 130 -1.29 9.38 2.45
N TRP A 131 -0.22 8.73 1.95
CA TRP A 131 0.17 7.40 2.41
C TRP A 131 0.49 7.40 3.91
N ASP A 132 1.28 8.37 4.37
CA ASP A 132 1.67 8.45 5.77
C ASP A 132 0.45 8.62 6.69
N TYR A 133 -0.50 9.49 6.30
CA TYR A 133 -1.77 9.63 7.00
C TYR A 133 -2.54 8.30 7.05
N MET A 134 -2.65 7.60 5.91
CA MET A 134 -3.39 6.35 5.82
C MET A 134 -2.80 5.26 6.73
N VAL A 135 -1.47 5.15 6.79
CA VAL A 135 -0.80 4.15 7.64
C VAL A 135 -0.88 4.51 9.12
N GLN A 136 -0.81 5.79 9.47
CA GLN A 136 -0.77 6.25 10.87
C GLN A 136 -2.15 6.40 11.52
N HIS A 137 -3.16 6.82 10.75
CA HIS A 137 -4.44 7.24 11.28
C HIS A 137 -5.63 6.39 10.84
N VAL A 138 -5.50 5.56 9.80
CA VAL A 138 -6.60 4.70 9.35
C VAL A 138 -6.45 3.31 9.94
N SER A 139 -7.40 2.94 10.79
CA SER A 139 -7.46 1.60 11.38
C SER A 139 -7.87 0.53 10.35
N SER A 140 -7.47 -0.73 10.55
CA SER A 140 -7.88 -1.80 9.64
C SER A 140 -9.36 -2.17 9.81
N LYS A 141 -10.07 -2.28 8.68
CA LYS A 141 -11.48 -2.72 8.62
C LYS A 141 -11.60 -4.20 8.24
N ALA A 142 -10.50 -4.95 8.33
CA ALA A 142 -10.46 -6.38 8.01
C ALA A 142 -11.51 -7.20 8.79
N HIS A 143 -11.84 -6.80 10.02
CA HIS A 143 -12.83 -7.48 10.86
C HIS A 143 -14.27 -7.44 10.30
N LEU A 144 -14.55 -6.58 9.31
CA LEU A 144 -15.85 -6.49 8.65
C LEU A 144 -16.04 -7.55 7.55
N VAL A 145 -14.98 -8.29 7.20
CA VAL A 145 -15.01 -9.30 6.13
C VAL A 145 -14.26 -10.57 6.54
N ASP A 146 -14.58 -11.69 5.91
CA ASP A 146 -13.70 -12.85 5.93
C ASP A 146 -12.53 -12.62 4.95
N THR A 147 -11.34 -12.35 5.50
CA THR A 147 -10.11 -12.08 4.74
C THR A 147 -9.59 -13.28 3.96
N LYS A 148 -10.05 -14.49 4.27
CA LYS A 148 -9.63 -15.71 3.56
C LYS A 148 -10.53 -16.07 2.39
N LEU A 149 -11.69 -15.40 2.27
CA LEU A 149 -12.73 -15.79 1.32
C LEU A 149 -12.33 -15.60 -0.14
N ASN A 150 -11.66 -14.49 -0.48
CA ASN A 150 -11.29 -14.16 -1.85
C ASN A 150 -10.19 -13.08 -1.91
N VAL A 151 -9.68 -12.86 -3.13
CA VAL A 151 -8.63 -11.86 -3.43
C VAL A 151 -9.01 -10.45 -2.95
N LYS A 152 -10.25 -10.01 -3.13
CA LYS A 152 -10.65 -8.66 -2.70
C LYS A 152 -10.54 -8.53 -1.18
N ASN A 153 -11.09 -9.49 -0.45
CA ASN A 153 -11.16 -9.43 1.00
C ASN A 153 -9.79 -9.58 1.67
N SER A 154 -8.92 -10.43 1.13
CA SER A 154 -7.58 -10.64 1.70
C SER A 154 -6.78 -9.35 1.77
N GLN A 155 -6.96 -8.45 0.80
CA GLN A 155 -6.22 -7.19 0.76
C GLN A 155 -6.72 -6.12 1.74
N PHE A 156 -7.81 -6.35 2.48
CA PHE A 156 -8.17 -5.49 3.62
C PHE A 156 -7.39 -5.83 4.89
N ALA A 157 -6.76 -7.01 4.94
CA ALA A 157 -5.82 -7.35 6.00
C ALA A 157 -4.53 -6.53 5.84
N LYS A 158 -3.91 -6.16 6.97
CA LYS A 158 -2.61 -5.49 6.96
C LYS A 158 -1.55 -6.49 6.46
N PRO A 159 -0.79 -6.18 5.40
CA PRO A 159 0.36 -7.00 5.01
C PRO A 159 1.44 -6.91 6.09
N LEU A 160 2.02 -8.05 6.47
CA LEU A 160 3.09 -8.14 7.47
C LEU A 160 4.48 -8.31 6.85
N PHE A 161 4.54 -8.44 5.52
CA PHE A 161 5.76 -8.43 4.72
C PHE A 161 5.68 -7.29 3.72
N GLU A 162 6.49 -6.25 3.93
CA GLU A 162 6.43 -4.98 3.19
C GLU A 162 7.83 -4.42 2.93
N PHE A 163 7.98 -3.70 1.81
CA PHE A 163 9.17 -2.90 1.48
C PHE A 163 10.50 -3.68 1.45
N SER A 164 10.46 -4.94 1.02
CA SER A 164 11.66 -5.78 0.96
C SER A 164 12.68 -5.28 -0.07
N GLY A 165 13.94 -5.70 0.11
CA GLY A 165 15.02 -5.43 -0.85
C GLY A 165 14.94 -6.24 -2.16
N ALA A 166 13.82 -6.92 -2.45
CA ALA A 166 13.66 -7.71 -3.66
C ALA A 166 13.61 -6.84 -4.93
N CYS A 167 13.91 -7.45 -6.08
CA CYS A 167 13.90 -6.78 -7.38
C CYS A 167 12.54 -6.13 -7.71
N SER A 168 12.54 -5.09 -8.53
CA SER A 168 11.32 -4.51 -9.10
C SER A 168 10.58 -5.56 -9.91
N GLY A 169 9.32 -5.85 -9.54
CA GLY A 169 8.50 -6.87 -10.20
C GLY A 169 8.80 -8.31 -9.77
N CYS A 170 9.44 -8.53 -8.61
CA CYS A 170 9.72 -9.87 -8.09
C CYS A 170 8.49 -10.77 -8.07
N GLY A 171 8.63 -12.01 -8.58
CA GLY A 171 7.56 -12.99 -8.63
C GLY A 171 7.32 -13.75 -7.32
N GLU A 172 8.20 -13.62 -6.32
CA GLU A 172 8.13 -14.39 -5.07
C GLU A 172 7.33 -13.67 -3.98
N THR A 173 7.63 -12.40 -3.77
CA THR A 173 7.12 -11.63 -2.63
C THR A 173 5.60 -11.41 -2.60
N PRO A 174 4.86 -11.37 -3.73
CA PRO A 174 3.40 -11.36 -3.67
C PRO A 174 2.80 -12.58 -2.96
N TYR A 175 3.44 -13.76 -3.08
CA TYR A 175 3.00 -14.99 -2.42
C TYR A 175 3.28 -14.98 -0.91
N ILE A 176 4.40 -14.40 -0.48
CA ILE A 176 4.76 -14.27 0.94
C ILE A 176 3.91 -13.21 1.65
N LYS A 177 3.55 -12.14 0.93
CA LYS A 177 2.71 -11.04 1.44
C LYS A 177 1.27 -11.47 1.73
N LEU A 178 0.72 -12.39 0.93
CA LEU A 178 -0.67 -12.84 0.99
C LEU A 178 -0.93 -13.72 2.23
#